data_AF-A0A7Y2DWZ4-F1
#
_entry.id   AF-A0A7Y2DWZ4-F1
#
_cell.length_a   1.000
_cell.length_b   1.000
_cell.length_c   1.000
_cell.angle_alpha   90.00
_cell.angle_beta   90.00
_cell.angle_gamma   90.00
#
_symmetry.space_group_name_H-M   'P 1'
#
loop_
_entity.id
_entity.type
_entity.pdbx_description
1 polymer ?
#
loop_
_entity_poly.entity_id
_entity_poly.type
_entity_poly.pdbx_seq_one_letter_code
_entity_poly.pdbx_strand_id
1 'polypeptide(L)'
;TQELLRIDKIVDKKEYVRATADLKELLNKYPNDSARIYYSLGRVSSLSAQELKDTDAIKKRLFDAKVFYENVLRSASPSDDPGLVSSTYFALGRIFEFYDQKDYAIKIYETAIKIGRVEGGAHDQAVDARRKLIEKKN
;
A
#
# COMPACT_ATOMS: atom_id res chain seq x y z
N THR A 1 1.58 15.46 7.95
CA THR A 1 2.07 16.09 9.19
C THR A 1 3.59 16.15 9.17
N GLN A 2 4.23 17.02 9.97
CA GLN A 2 5.70 17.07 10.07
C GLN A 2 6.30 15.73 10.54
N GLU A 3 5.58 14.98 11.38
CA GLU A 3 5.99 13.66 11.86
C GLU A 3 6.08 12.64 10.71
N LEU A 4 5.09 12.60 9.80
CA LEU A 4 5.15 11.72 8.62
C LEU A 4 6.32 12.09 7.69
N LEU A 5 6.56 13.38 7.45
CA LEU A 5 7.70 13.82 6.64
C LEU A 5 9.05 13.43 7.26
N ARG A 6 9.16 13.48 8.58
CA ARG A 6 10.36 13.01 9.30
C ARG A 6 10.54 11.50 9.12
N ILE A 7 9.45 10.74 9.23
CA ILE A 7 9.46 9.28 9.03
C ILE A 7 9.84 8.94 7.60
N ASP A 8 9.34 9.67 6.59
CA ASP A 8 9.71 9.43 5.20
C ASP A 8 11.23 9.52 4.98
N LYS A 9 11.92 10.48 5.62
CA LYS A 9 13.39 10.56 5.58
C LYS A 9 14.09 9.35 6.22
N ILE A 10 13.46 8.68 7.19
CA ILE A 10 13.97 7.43 7.79
C ILE A 10 13.78 6.27 6.81
N VAL A 11 12.63 6.24 6.13
CA VAL A 11 12.34 5.26 5.08
C VAL A 11 13.33 5.39 3.92
N ASP A 12 13.67 6.61 3.50
CA ASP A 12 14.65 6.88 2.44
C ASP A 12 16.05 6.33 2.78
N LYS A 13 16.39 6.28 4.07
CA LYS A 13 17.63 5.67 4.58
C LYS A 13 17.54 4.15 4.76
N LYS A 14 16.42 3.54 4.34
CA LYS A 14 16.09 2.12 4.53
C LYS A 14 16.06 1.68 6.00
N GLU A 15 15.89 2.61 6.94
CA GLU A 15 15.77 2.32 8.38
C GLU A 15 14.35 1.82 8.72
N TYR A 16 13.88 0.74 8.06
CA TYR A 16 12.47 0.32 8.11
C TYR A 16 11.98 -0.12 9.49
N VAL A 17 12.86 -0.70 10.32
CA VAL A 17 12.51 -1.10 11.69
C VAL A 17 12.14 0.13 12.51
N ARG A 18 12.97 1.17 12.43
CA ARG A 18 12.73 2.46 13.12
C ARG A 18 11.50 3.15 12.55
N ALA A 19 11.38 3.25 11.22
CA ALA A 19 10.20 3.85 10.60
C ALA A 19 8.90 3.15 11.03
N THR A 20 8.90 1.83 11.12
CA THR A 20 7.73 1.05 11.59
C THR A 20 7.40 1.35 13.05
N ALA A 21 8.40 1.46 13.92
CA ALA A 21 8.18 1.80 15.32
C ALA A 21 7.58 3.20 15.47
N ASP A 22 8.18 4.20 14.83
CA ASP A 22 7.71 5.60 14.84
C ASP A 22 6.28 5.72 14.27
N LEU A 23 5.95 4.97 13.22
CA LEU A 23 4.59 4.96 12.65
C LEU A 23 3.57 4.33 13.60
N LYS A 24 3.94 3.29 14.35
CA LYS A 24 3.04 2.66 15.34
C LYS A 24 2.80 3.59 16.53
N GLU A 25 3.82 4.32 16.98
CA GLU A 25 3.66 5.36 17.99
C GLU A 25 2.72 6.48 17.48
N LEU A 26 2.92 6.91 16.23
CA LEU A 26 2.06 7.91 15.60
C LEU A 26 0.60 7.44 15.49
N LEU A 27 0.39 6.16 15.18
CA LEU A 27 -0.93 5.54 15.12
C LEU A 27 -1.64 5.58 16.49
N ASN A 28 -0.91 5.33 17.58
CA ASN A 28 -1.45 5.43 18.93
C ASN A 28 -1.82 6.87 19.31
N LYS A 29 -1.06 7.85 18.80
CA LYS A 29 -1.29 9.28 19.04
C LYS A 29 -2.48 9.83 18.25
N TYR A 30 -2.71 9.30 17.04
CA TYR A 30 -3.76 9.75 16.13
C TYR A 30 -4.64 8.58 15.64
N PRO A 31 -5.41 7.92 16.52
CA PRO A 31 -6.19 6.74 16.16
C PRO A 31 -7.32 7.06 15.15
N ASN A 32 -7.87 8.28 15.21
CA ASN A 32 -9.02 8.69 14.39
C ASN A 32 -8.64 9.18 12.98
N ASP A 33 -7.40 9.62 12.77
CA ASP A 33 -6.87 10.09 11.47
C ASP A 33 -5.79 9.14 10.94
N SER A 34 -6.09 7.85 11.00
CA SER A 34 -5.10 6.78 10.86
C SER A 34 -4.88 6.29 9.44
N ALA A 35 -5.73 6.65 8.47
CA ALA A 35 -5.65 6.15 7.09
C ALA A 35 -4.29 6.43 6.43
N ARG A 36 -3.75 7.64 6.57
CA ARG A 36 -2.42 7.99 6.03
C ARG A 36 -1.28 7.27 6.76
N ILE A 37 -1.43 7.02 8.07
CA ILE A 37 -0.43 6.31 8.88
C ILE A 37 -0.40 4.83 8.48
N TYR A 38 -1.57 4.21 8.33
CA TYR A 38 -1.70 2.84 7.81
C TYR A 38 -1.11 2.72 6.40
N TYR A 39 -1.33 3.70 5.53
CA TYR A 39 -0.75 3.68 4.20
C TYR A 39 0.77 3.69 4.24
N SER A 40 1.36 4.53 5.10
CA SER A 40 2.81 4.56 5.32
C SER A 40 3.33 3.25 5.92
N LEU A 41 2.61 2.62 6.86
CA LEU A 41 2.97 1.30 7.41
C LEU A 41 2.97 0.21 6.33
N GLY A 42 1.96 0.23 5.45
CA GLY A 42 1.88 -0.64 4.29
C GLY A 42 3.06 -0.45 3.36
N ARG A 43 3.37 0.80 3.01
CA ARG A 43 4.49 1.16 2.13
C ARG A 43 5.84 0.74 2.72
N VAL A 44 6.09 1.02 3.99
CA VAL A 44 7.32 0.61 4.69
C VAL A 44 7.45 -0.90 4.70
N SER A 45 6.35 -1.62 4.93
CA SER A 45 6.36 -3.09 4.88
C SER A 45 6.69 -3.59 3.47
N SER A 46 6.04 -3.08 2.42
CA SER A 46 6.34 -3.45 1.03
C SER A 46 7.77 -3.13 0.62
N LEU A 47 8.34 -1.99 1.04
CA LEU A 47 9.73 -1.62 0.77
C LEU A 47 10.70 -2.53 1.54
N SER A 48 10.42 -2.81 2.82
CA SER A 48 11.22 -3.74 3.60
C SER A 48 11.22 -5.14 3.00
N ALA A 49 10.12 -5.57 2.38
CA ALA A 49 10.05 -6.88 1.72
C ALA A 49 11.02 -6.97 0.53
N GLN A 50 11.25 -5.88 -0.19
CA GLN A 50 12.13 -5.86 -1.37
C GLN A 50 13.61 -6.05 -1.03
N GLU A 51 14.03 -5.75 0.21
CA GLU A 51 15.41 -5.97 0.67
C GLU A 51 15.65 -7.39 1.19
N LEU A 52 14.60 -8.20 1.34
CA LEU A 52 14.70 -9.57 1.82
C LEU A 52 15.05 -10.52 0.67
N LYS A 53 15.79 -11.58 1.00
CA LYS A 53 16.14 -12.66 0.06
C LYS A 53 15.35 -13.94 0.32
N ASP A 54 14.92 -14.13 1.56
CA ASP A 54 14.15 -15.29 1.96
C ASP A 54 12.67 -15.13 1.57
N THR A 55 12.16 -16.09 0.81
CA THR A 55 10.80 -16.04 0.25
C THR A 55 9.73 -16.01 1.35
N ASP A 56 9.93 -16.72 2.45
CA ASP A 56 8.94 -16.77 3.53
C ASP A 56 8.95 -15.47 4.34
N ALA A 57 10.12 -14.87 4.56
CA ALA A 57 10.24 -13.55 5.14
C ALA A 57 9.61 -12.47 4.23
N ILE A 58 9.78 -12.55 2.91
CA ILE A 58 9.10 -11.68 1.93
C ILE A 58 7.58 -11.83 2.07
N LYS A 59 7.06 -13.07 2.03
CA LYS A 59 5.63 -13.34 2.19
C LYS A 59 5.09 -12.80 3.50
N LYS A 60 5.78 -13.00 4.62
CA LYS A 60 5.35 -12.47 5.91
C LYS A 60 5.25 -10.95 5.87
N ARG A 61 6.24 -10.28 5.28
CA ARG A 61 6.26 -8.83 5.21
C ARG A 61 5.19 -8.26 4.26
N LEU A 62 4.92 -8.94 3.14
CA LEU A 62 3.83 -8.56 2.24
C LEU A 62 2.45 -8.83 2.84
N PHE A 63 2.32 -9.85 3.70
CA PHE A 63 1.11 -10.06 4.49
C PHE A 63 0.88 -8.89 5.47
N ASP A 64 1.91 -8.45 6.19
CA ASP A 64 1.82 -7.26 7.04
C ASP A 64 1.40 -6.03 6.23
N ALA A 65 2.01 -5.83 5.05
CA ALA A 65 1.67 -4.73 4.16
C ALA A 65 0.19 -4.77 3.74
N LYS A 66 -0.32 -5.96 3.39
CA LYS A 66 -1.72 -6.19 3.03
C LYS A 66 -2.65 -5.76 4.18
N VAL A 67 -2.37 -6.19 5.40
CA VAL A 67 -3.17 -5.84 6.59
C VAL A 67 -3.21 -4.33 6.79
N PHE A 68 -2.07 -3.65 6.66
CA PHE A 68 -2.04 -2.19 6.78
C PHE A 68 -2.83 -1.49 5.68
N TYR A 69 -2.68 -1.91 4.41
CA TYR A 69 -3.46 -1.34 3.32
C TYR A 69 -4.97 -1.59 3.45
N GLU A 70 -5.38 -2.75 3.93
CA GLU A 70 -6.80 -3.00 4.26
C GLU A 70 -7.29 -2.05 5.35
N ASN A 71 -6.48 -1.75 6.37
CA ASN A 71 -6.83 -0.77 7.40
C ASN A 71 -6.93 0.65 6.85
N VAL A 72 -6.17 1.03 5.81
CA VAL A 72 -6.40 2.31 5.10
C VAL A 72 -7.84 2.38 4.62
N LEU A 73 -8.33 1.33 3.95
CA LEU A 73 -9.69 1.31 3.40
C LEU A 73 -10.78 1.28 4.47
N ARG A 74 -10.51 0.69 5.64
CA ARG A 74 -11.43 0.68 6.79
C ARG A 74 -11.48 2.01 7.54
N SER A 75 -10.35 2.71 7.58
CA SER A 75 -10.21 4.00 8.27
C SER A 75 -10.44 5.20 7.36
N ALA A 76 -10.49 5.02 6.04
CA ALA A 76 -10.75 6.09 5.10
C ALA A 76 -12.19 6.60 5.23
N SER A 77 -12.31 7.92 5.26
CA SER A 77 -13.54 8.70 5.27
C SER A 77 -13.79 9.34 3.89
N PRO A 78 -15.01 9.81 3.59
CA PRO A 78 -15.27 10.56 2.35
C PRO A 78 -14.45 11.85 2.19
N SER A 79 -13.92 12.40 3.28
CA SER A 79 -13.03 13.57 3.28
C SER A 79 -11.56 13.21 3.04
N ASP A 80 -11.21 11.92 3.04
CA ASP A 80 -9.85 11.50 2.74
C ASP A 80 -9.52 11.65 1.26
N ASP A 81 -8.23 11.80 1.02
CA ASP A 81 -7.65 12.00 -0.31
C ASP A 81 -7.94 10.78 -1.22
N PRO A 82 -8.68 10.97 -2.33
CA PRO A 82 -9.01 9.87 -3.24
C PRO A 82 -7.75 9.26 -3.88
N GLY A 83 -6.65 10.00 -3.98
CA GLY A 83 -5.35 9.50 -4.40
C GLY A 83 -4.79 8.46 -3.45
N LEU A 84 -4.96 8.65 -2.14
CA LEU A 84 -4.58 7.68 -1.11
C LEU A 84 -5.32 6.35 -1.30
N VAL A 85 -6.63 6.42 -1.52
CA VAL A 85 -7.48 5.23 -1.71
C VAL A 85 -7.13 4.52 -3.03
N SER A 86 -6.97 5.28 -4.11
CA SER A 86 -6.54 4.74 -5.42
C SER A 86 -5.19 4.02 -5.34
N SER A 87 -4.20 4.65 -4.73
CA SER A 87 -2.86 4.08 -4.53
C SER A 87 -2.86 2.87 -3.60
N THR A 88 -3.76 2.82 -2.61
CA THR A 88 -3.95 1.66 -1.73
C THR A 88 -4.48 0.45 -2.50
N TYR A 89 -5.51 0.63 -3.34
CA TYR A 89 -6.01 -0.45 -4.18
C TYR A 89 -4.92 -0.96 -5.14
N PHE A 90 -4.16 -0.06 -5.77
CA PHE A 90 -3.05 -0.50 -6.62
C PHE A 90 -2.01 -1.34 -5.85
N ALA A 91 -1.60 -0.90 -4.66
CA ALA A 91 -0.65 -1.64 -3.84
C ALA A 91 -1.18 -3.03 -3.42
N LEU A 92 -2.45 -3.11 -3.03
CA LEU A 92 -3.11 -4.39 -2.75
C LEU A 92 -3.08 -5.29 -3.99
N GLY A 93 -3.42 -4.78 -5.16
CA GLY A 93 -3.41 -5.55 -6.41
C GLY A 93 -2.03 -6.16 -6.69
N ARG A 94 -0.93 -5.41 -6.46
CA ARG A 94 0.44 -5.92 -6.59
C ARG A 94 0.75 -7.05 -5.60
N ILE A 95 0.24 -6.95 -4.38
CA ILE A 95 0.39 -8.01 -3.38
C ILE A 95 -0.38 -9.26 -3.79
N PHE A 96 -1.61 -9.13 -4.26
CA PHE A 96 -2.40 -10.26 -4.77
C PHE A 96 -1.76 -10.93 -5.99
N GLU A 97 -1.15 -10.14 -6.87
CA GLU A 97 -0.35 -10.64 -7.99
C GLU A 97 0.86 -11.46 -7.51
N PHE A 98 1.57 -11.00 -6.47
CA PHE A 98 2.68 -11.74 -5.88
C PHE A 98 2.26 -13.12 -5.33
N TYR A 99 1.06 -13.23 -4.78
CA TYR A 99 0.49 -14.50 -4.32
C TYR A 99 -0.18 -15.33 -5.43
N ASP A 100 0.02 -14.98 -6.70
CA ASP A 100 -0.60 -15.61 -7.88
C ASP A 100 -2.14 -15.59 -7.87
N GLN A 101 -2.74 -14.68 -7.11
CA GLN A 101 -4.19 -14.49 -7.03
C GLN A 101 -4.67 -13.51 -8.11
N LYS A 102 -4.42 -13.87 -9.37
CA LYS A 102 -4.59 -12.98 -10.54
C LYS A 102 -6.01 -12.43 -10.70
N ASP A 103 -7.03 -13.27 -10.54
CA ASP A 103 -8.43 -12.81 -10.68
C ASP A 103 -8.81 -11.80 -9.58
N TYR A 104 -8.26 -11.93 -8.37
CA TYR A 104 -8.44 -10.94 -7.30
C TYR A 104 -7.68 -9.65 -7.60
N ALA A 105 -6.42 -9.76 -8.06
CA ALA A 105 -5.62 -8.61 -8.43
C ALA A 105 -6.31 -7.76 -9.51
N ILE A 106 -6.89 -8.39 -10.54
CA ILE A 106 -7.65 -7.71 -11.60
C ILE A 106 -8.82 -6.90 -11.02
N LYS A 107 -9.67 -7.52 -10.18
CA LYS A 107 -10.81 -6.83 -9.55
C LYS A 107 -10.38 -5.64 -8.69
N ILE A 108 -9.24 -5.77 -8.01
CA ILE A 108 -8.68 -4.72 -7.19
C ILE A 108 -8.15 -3.57 -8.05
N TYR A 109 -7.43 -3.87 -9.14
CA TYR A 109 -7.00 -2.84 -10.09
C TYR A 109 -8.18 -2.13 -10.73
N GLU A 110 -9.25 -2.83 -11.10
CA GLU A 110 -10.48 -2.22 -11.59
C GLU A 110 -11.10 -1.24 -10.59
N THR A 111 -10.97 -1.52 -9.29
CA THR A 111 -11.45 -0.62 -8.24
C THR A 111 -10.61 0.66 -8.17
N ALA A 112 -9.28 0.55 -8.28
CA ALA A 112 -8.40 1.72 -8.40
C ALA A 112 -8.72 2.56 -9.65
N ILE A 113 -9.06 1.90 -10.76
CA ILE A 113 -9.37 2.55 -12.05
C ILE A 113 -10.72 3.27 -11.99
N LYS A 114 -11.73 2.70 -11.31
CA LYS A 114 -13.04 3.34 -11.13
C LYS A 114 -12.99 4.66 -10.36
N ILE A 115 -11.98 4.87 -9.52
CA ILE A 115 -11.74 6.15 -8.84
C ILE A 115 -11.33 7.25 -9.85
N GLY A 116 -10.74 6.86 -10.99
CA GLY A 116 -10.32 7.78 -12.04
C GLY A 116 -8.93 8.38 -11.79
N ARG A 117 -8.55 9.32 -12.65
CA ARG A 117 -7.28 10.06 -12.54
C ARG A 117 -7.43 11.17 -11.50
N VAL A 118 -6.83 10.95 -10.35
CA VAL A 118 -6.78 11.90 -9.23
C VAL A 118 -5.32 12.14 -8.84
N GLU A 119 -5.03 13.32 -8.28
CA GLU A 119 -3.69 13.65 -7.79
C GLU A 119 -3.24 12.60 -6.75
N GLY A 120 -1.99 12.13 -6.85
CA GLY A 120 -1.45 11.10 -5.96
C GLY A 120 -2.08 9.70 -6.12
N GLY A 121 -2.99 9.51 -7.08
CA GLY A 121 -3.60 8.23 -7.39
C GLY A 121 -2.74 7.34 -8.29
N ALA A 122 -3.19 6.09 -8.47
CA ALA A 122 -2.46 5.06 -9.23
C ALA A 122 -3.25 4.54 -10.44
N HIS A 123 -4.09 5.38 -11.04
CA HIS A 123 -4.99 5.01 -12.15
C HIS A 123 -4.23 4.36 -13.31
N ASP A 124 -3.24 5.07 -13.89
CA ASP A 124 -2.57 4.61 -15.10
C ASP A 124 -1.71 3.36 -14.82
N GLN A 125 -1.11 3.27 -13.63
CA GLN A 125 -0.41 2.07 -13.16
C GLN A 125 -1.35 0.87 -13.03
N ALA A 126 -2.56 1.08 -12.49
CA ALA A 126 -3.56 0.03 -12.37
C ALA A 126 -4.08 -0.43 -13.74
N VAL A 127 -4.29 0.49 -14.70
CA VAL A 127 -4.65 0.15 -16.09
C VAL A 127 -3.59 -0.76 -16.71
N ASP A 128 -2.32 -0.36 -16.62
CA ASP A 128 -1.21 -1.12 -17.20
C ASP A 128 -1.06 -2.51 -16.54
N ALA A 129 -1.09 -2.57 -15.21
CA ALA A 129 -0.99 -3.82 -14.46
C ALA A 129 -2.14 -4.78 -14.79
N ARG A 130 -3.39 -4.28 -14.83
CA ARG A 130 -4.56 -5.08 -15.21
C ARG A 130 -4.43 -5.64 -16.63
N ARG A 131 -4.04 -4.80 -17.59
CA ARG A 131 -3.84 -5.21 -18.99
C ARG A 131 -2.83 -6.36 -19.08
N LYS A 132 -1.66 -6.20 -18.44
CA LYS A 132 -0.61 -7.23 -18.43
C LYS A 132 -1.08 -8.57 -17.86
N LEU A 133 -1.94 -8.55 -16.84
CA LEU A 133 -2.49 -9.79 -16.27
C LEU A 133 -3.49 -10.48 -17.19
N ILE A 134 -4.31 -9.72 -17.91
CA ILE A 134 -5.26 -10.26 -18.89
C ILE A 134 -4.52 -10.86 -20.10
N GLU A 135 -3.51 -10.14 -20.61
CA GLU A 135 -2.69 -10.62 -21.74
C GLU A 135 -1.95 -11.92 -21.42
N LYS A 136 -1.46 -12.09 -20.19
CA LYS A 136 -0.79 -13.32 -19.73
C LYS A 136 -1.74 -14.50 -19.48
N LYS A 137 -3.06 -14.27 -19.47
CA LYS A 137 -4.08 -15.32 -19.27
C LYS A 137 -4.47 -16.00 -20.59
N ASN A 138 -4.20 -15.33 -21.72
CA ASN A 138 -4.46 -15.82 -23.07
C ASN A 138 -3.22 -16.48 -23.67
#